data_AF-A0A920SYL5-F1
#
_entry.id   AF-A0A920SYL5-F1
#
_cell.length_a   1.000
_cell.length_b   1.000
_cell.length_c   1.000
_cell.angle_alpha   90.00
_cell.angle_beta   90.00
_cell.angle_gamma   90.00
#
_symmetry.space_group_name_H-M   'P 1'
#
loop_
_entity.id
_entity.type
_entity.pdbx_description
1 polymer ?
#
loop_
_entity_poly.entity_id
_entity_poly.type
_entity_poly.pdbx_seq_one_letter_code
_entity_poly.pdbx_strand_id
1 'polypeptide(L)'
;MIISQARQSLGFSRELTFLDGDPTDILVVEMTGDSESEVHFKLDKLDERINKGVRPYATTRIMRPSDQAKVWAMRQAGLGLMMNIPGDAKPLPFVEDTAVSPEKLPEYVKRFDEIVSSNGTQAGYYGHASVGCLHIRPVVT
;
A
#
# COMPACT_ATOMS: atom_id res chain seq x y z
N MET A 1 3.89 2.96 -7.90
CA MET A 1 5.04 2.14 -8.33
C MET A 1 4.81 0.63 -8.20
N ILE A 2 4.59 0.10 -6.99
CA ILE A 2 4.39 -1.36 -6.78
C ILE A 2 3.20 -1.88 -7.57
N ILE A 3 2.06 -1.19 -7.49
CA ILE A 3 0.82 -1.57 -8.21
C ILE A 3 1.07 -1.60 -9.73
N SER A 4 1.73 -0.58 -10.27
CA SER A 4 2.09 -0.51 -11.70
C SER A 4 2.95 -1.69 -12.13
N GLN A 5 3.95 -2.07 -11.33
CA GLN A 5 4.80 -3.23 -11.61
C GLN A 5 4.04 -4.56 -11.44
N ALA A 6 3.12 -4.64 -10.47
CA ALA A 6 2.25 -5.80 -10.30
C ALA A 6 1.34 -6.01 -11.53
N ARG A 7 0.77 -4.94 -12.09
CA ARG A 7 -0.06 -4.98 -13.31
C ARG A 7 0.71 -5.47 -14.53
N GLN A 8 2.02 -5.22 -14.60
CA GLN A 8 2.89 -5.64 -15.70
C GLN A 8 3.47 -7.05 -15.49
N SER A 9 3.39 -7.59 -14.27
CA SER A 9 3.90 -8.92 -13.96
C SER A 9 2.93 -10.01 -14.39
N LEU A 10 3.43 -11.03 -15.10
CA LEU A 10 2.63 -12.21 -15.48
C LEU A 10 2.03 -12.92 -14.27
N GLY A 11 2.76 -12.97 -13.15
CA GLY A 11 2.33 -13.66 -11.93
C GLY A 11 1.30 -12.90 -11.10
N PHE A 12 1.18 -11.58 -11.27
CA PHE A 12 0.29 -10.76 -10.43
C PHE A 12 -0.82 -10.07 -11.21
N SER A 13 -0.64 -9.76 -12.49
CA SER A 13 -1.61 -8.99 -13.29
C SER A 13 -3.05 -9.52 -13.25
N ARG A 14 -3.22 -10.84 -13.08
CA ARG A 14 -4.52 -11.52 -12.98
C ARG A 14 -5.07 -11.63 -11.56
N GLU A 15 -4.24 -11.35 -10.55
CA GLU A 15 -4.55 -11.50 -9.13
C GLU A 15 -4.94 -10.17 -8.45
N LEU A 16 -4.91 -9.06 -9.18
CA LEU A 16 -5.22 -7.71 -8.68
C LEU A 16 -6.71 -7.39 -8.64
N THR A 17 -7.59 -8.40 -8.59
CA THR A 17 -9.05 -8.22 -8.64
C THR A 17 -9.62 -7.44 -7.46
N PHE A 18 -8.81 -7.22 -6.41
CA PHE A 18 -9.19 -6.41 -5.25
C PHE A 18 -8.97 -4.90 -5.46
N LEU A 19 -8.25 -4.50 -6.52
CA LEU A 19 -8.09 -3.10 -6.88
C LEU A 19 -9.30 -2.66 -7.70
N ASP A 20 -9.98 -1.63 -7.22
CA ASP A 20 -11.00 -0.91 -7.98
C ASP A 20 -10.35 0.29 -8.66
N GLY A 21 -10.63 0.48 -9.96
CA GLY A 21 -10.04 1.53 -10.79
C GLY A 21 -8.52 1.46 -10.91
N ASP A 22 -7.88 2.63 -10.84
CA ASP A 22 -6.42 2.78 -10.96
C ASP A 22 -5.80 3.59 -9.81
N PRO A 23 -5.73 3.02 -8.60
CA PRO A 23 -5.14 3.70 -7.45
C PRO A 23 -3.62 3.76 -7.55
N THR A 24 -3.03 4.86 -7.08
CA THR A 24 -1.58 5.01 -6.96
C THR A 24 -1.01 4.25 -5.77
N ASP A 25 -1.80 4.19 -4.70
CA ASP A 25 -1.45 3.66 -3.38
C ASP A 25 -2.62 2.89 -2.77
N ILE A 26 -2.30 1.94 -1.89
CA ILE A 26 -3.32 1.22 -1.12
C ILE A 26 -2.94 1.17 0.35
N LEU A 27 -3.97 1.22 1.21
CA LEU A 27 -3.87 0.88 2.62
C LEU A 27 -4.61 -0.44 2.84
N VAL A 28 -3.90 -1.47 3.31
CA VAL A 28 -4.50 -2.76 3.65
C VAL A 28 -4.76 -2.80 5.14
N VAL A 29 -6.01 -3.09 5.52
CA VAL A 29 -6.45 -3.23 6.91
C VAL A 29 -7.01 -4.64 7.09
N GLU A 30 -6.49 -5.37 8.06
CA GLU A 30 -6.97 -6.71 8.41
C GLU A 30 -7.72 -6.67 9.76
N MET A 31 -8.85 -7.35 9.82
CA MET A 31 -9.65 -7.52 11.03
C MET A 31 -9.72 -9.01 11.38
N THR A 32 -9.43 -9.33 12.63
CA THR A 32 -9.54 -10.68 13.19
C THR A 32 -10.58 -10.71 14.31
N GLY A 33 -11.11 -11.89 14.62
CA GLY A 33 -12.10 -12.10 15.67
C GLY A 33 -12.30 -13.59 15.93
N ASP A 34 -12.96 -13.92 17.03
CA ASP A 34 -13.23 -15.30 17.46
C ASP A 34 -14.40 -15.94 16.69
N SER A 35 -15.13 -15.13 15.92
CA SER A 35 -16.21 -15.58 15.03
C SER A 35 -16.31 -14.72 13.77
N GLU A 36 -16.88 -15.28 12.71
CA GLU A 36 -17.18 -14.56 11.48
C GLU A 36 -18.08 -13.34 11.76
N SER A 37 -19.10 -13.48 12.61
CA SER A 37 -19.97 -12.38 13.02
C SER A 37 -19.22 -11.21 13.67
N GLU A 38 -18.21 -11.49 14.50
CA GLU A 38 -17.38 -10.45 15.11
C GLU A 38 -16.55 -9.71 14.06
N VAL A 39 -15.95 -10.43 13.12
CA VAL A 39 -15.19 -9.82 12.01
C VAL A 39 -16.11 -8.96 11.15
N HIS A 40 -17.31 -9.45 10.82
CA HIS A 40 -18.30 -8.67 10.09
C HIS A 40 -18.64 -7.37 10.82
N PHE A 41 -18.92 -7.44 12.12
CA PHE A 41 -19.22 -6.27 12.93
C PHE A 41 -18.06 -5.25 12.94
N LYS A 42 -16.81 -5.71 13.08
CA LYS A 42 -15.63 -4.82 13.05
C LYS A 42 -15.47 -4.13 11.69
N LEU A 43 -15.71 -4.84 10.60
CA LEU A 43 -15.67 -4.28 9.25
C LEU A 43 -16.80 -3.27 9.03
N ASP A 44 -18.02 -3.55 9.48
CA ASP A 44 -19.13 -2.61 9.39
C ASP A 44 -18.82 -1.31 10.14
N LYS A 45 -18.15 -1.40 11.31
CA LYS A 45 -17.67 -0.23 12.05
C LYS A 45 -16.57 0.54 11.34
N LEU A 46 -15.70 -0.15 10.59
CA LEU A 46 -14.70 0.50 9.75
C LEU A 46 -15.39 1.26 8.59
N ASP A 47 -16.36 0.63 7.93
CA ASP A 47 -17.13 1.24 6.84
C ASP A 47 -17.88 2.49 7.33
N GLU A 48 -18.50 2.44 8.52
CA GLU A 48 -19.11 3.62 9.16
C GLU A 48 -18.10 4.76 9.39
N ARG A 49 -16.87 4.45 9.81
CA ARG A 49 -15.81 5.45 10.05
C ARG A 49 -15.31 6.07 8.76
N ILE A 50 -15.10 5.25 7.73
CA ILE A 50 -14.70 5.72 6.40
C ILE A 50 -15.75 6.71 5.90
N ASN A 51 -17.03 6.30 5.85
CA ASN A 51 -18.12 7.13 5.36
C ASN A 51 -18.31 8.47 6.10
N LYS A 52 -17.86 8.58 7.35
CA LYS A 52 -17.98 9.80 8.17
C LYS A 52 -16.83 10.79 8.04
N GLY A 53 -15.64 10.36 7.63
CA GLY A 53 -14.45 11.22 7.77
C GLY A 53 -13.36 11.05 6.72
N VAL A 54 -13.20 9.87 6.13
CA VAL A 54 -12.15 9.61 5.13
C VAL A 54 -12.82 9.32 3.80
N ARG A 55 -12.41 10.02 2.74
CA ARG A 55 -12.90 9.74 1.38
C ARG A 55 -11.81 9.01 0.60
N PRO A 56 -11.72 7.68 0.71
CA PRO A 56 -10.81 6.91 -0.13
C PRO A 56 -11.29 6.99 -1.58
N TYR A 57 -10.36 6.79 -2.52
CA TYR A 57 -10.70 6.65 -3.94
C TYR A 57 -11.69 5.50 -4.18
N ALA A 58 -11.43 4.35 -3.55
CA ALA A 58 -12.32 3.19 -3.54
C ALA A 58 -12.10 2.38 -2.25
N THR A 59 -13.04 1.49 -1.92
CA THR A 59 -12.90 0.56 -0.79
C THR A 59 -13.40 -0.81 -1.22
N THR A 60 -12.55 -1.82 -1.06
CA THR A 60 -12.87 -3.22 -1.39
C THR A 60 -12.86 -4.05 -0.14
N ARG A 61 -14.01 -4.65 0.22
CA ARG A 61 -14.12 -5.59 1.34
C ARG A 61 -13.81 -7.01 0.86
N ILE A 62 -12.93 -7.71 1.57
CA ILE A 62 -12.44 -9.04 1.18
C ILE A 62 -12.62 -10.03 2.33
N MET A 63 -13.56 -10.96 2.15
CA MET A 63 -13.87 -11.98 3.16
C MET A 63 -13.33 -13.37 2.80
N ARG A 64 -13.21 -13.68 1.50
CA ARG A 64 -12.80 -15.02 1.05
C ARG A 64 -11.30 -15.20 1.27
N PRO A 65 -10.85 -16.31 1.92
CA PRO A 65 -9.42 -16.56 2.15
C PRO A 65 -8.58 -16.54 0.88
N SER A 66 -9.12 -17.03 -0.24
CA SER A 66 -8.43 -17.03 -1.54
C SER A 66 -8.17 -15.62 -2.07
N ASP A 67 -9.05 -14.67 -1.82
CA ASP A 67 -8.85 -13.28 -2.24
C ASP A 67 -7.95 -12.51 -1.27
N GLN A 68 -8.02 -12.81 0.03
CA GLN A 68 -7.09 -12.29 1.03
C GLN A 68 -5.66 -12.70 0.72
N ALA A 69 -5.45 -13.96 0.31
CA ALA A 69 -4.16 -14.47 -0.09
C ALA A 69 -3.55 -13.68 -1.26
N LYS A 70 -4.35 -13.18 -2.21
CA LYS A 70 -3.86 -12.37 -3.34
C LYS A 70 -3.32 -11.02 -2.87
N VAL A 71 -4.02 -10.36 -1.93
CA VAL A 71 -3.56 -9.10 -1.32
C VAL A 71 -2.22 -9.30 -0.63
N TRP A 72 -2.14 -10.35 0.21
CA TRP A 72 -0.92 -10.66 0.95
C TRP A 72 0.24 -11.06 0.03
N ALA A 73 -0.03 -11.83 -1.03
CA ALA A 73 0.98 -12.18 -2.02
C ALA A 73 1.58 -10.94 -2.69
N MET A 74 0.75 -9.96 -3.10
CA MET A 74 1.24 -8.70 -3.65
C MET A 74 2.05 -7.92 -2.61
N ARG A 75 1.57 -7.83 -1.36
CA ARG A 75 2.27 -7.13 -0.27
C ARG A 75 3.63 -7.75 0.05
N GLN A 76 3.73 -9.08 0.03
CA GLN A 76 4.99 -9.80 0.24
C GLN A 76 5.96 -9.60 -0.93
N ALA A 77 5.44 -9.62 -2.16
CA ALA A 77 6.24 -9.42 -3.36
C ALA A 77 6.61 -7.94 -3.63
N GLY A 78 6.07 -6.99 -2.86
CA GLY A 78 6.13 -5.56 -3.14
C GLY A 78 7.53 -5.03 -3.45
N LEU A 79 8.55 -5.43 -2.67
CA LEU A 79 9.93 -5.05 -2.93
C LEU A 79 10.47 -5.64 -4.25
N GLY A 80 10.24 -6.94 -4.49
CA GLY A 80 10.68 -7.60 -5.72
C GLY A 80 10.02 -7.01 -6.97
N LEU A 81 8.72 -6.71 -6.89
CA LEU A 81 7.97 -6.00 -7.92
C LEU A 81 8.56 -4.62 -8.19
N MET A 82 8.90 -3.89 -7.13
CA MET A 82 9.50 -2.56 -7.22
C MET A 82 10.86 -2.57 -7.94
N MET A 83 11.70 -3.58 -7.70
CA MET A 83 13.01 -3.70 -8.35
C MET A 83 12.93 -4.02 -9.86
N ASN A 84 11.76 -4.47 -10.32
CA ASN A 84 11.54 -4.89 -11.71
C ASN A 84 11.24 -3.73 -12.67
N ILE A 85 11.36 -2.48 -12.21
CA ILE A 85 11.24 -1.29 -13.08
C ILE A 85 12.21 -1.43 -14.26
N PRO A 86 11.74 -1.34 -15.52
CA PRO A 86 12.60 -1.43 -16.69
C PRO A 86 13.63 -0.29 -16.77
N GLY A 87 14.79 -0.59 -17.34
CA GLY A 87 15.88 0.38 -17.53
C GLY A 87 16.87 0.42 -16.35
N ASP A 88 17.82 1.35 -16.47
CA ASP A 88 18.93 1.52 -15.52
C ASP A 88 18.48 2.16 -14.21
N ALA A 89 17.40 2.95 -14.25
CA ALA A 89 16.84 3.60 -13.08
C ALA A 89 16.28 2.56 -12.10
N LYS A 90 16.81 2.53 -10.87
CA LYS A 90 16.41 1.58 -9.83
C LYS A 90 16.00 2.25 -8.52
N PRO A 91 15.02 1.69 -7.81
CA PRO A 91 14.64 2.16 -6.48
C PRO A 91 15.70 1.69 -5.49
N LEU A 92 16.46 2.62 -4.94
CA LEU A 92 17.49 2.31 -3.95
C LEU A 92 16.96 2.41 -2.52
N PRO A 93 17.41 1.54 -1.59
CA PRO A 93 17.19 1.77 -0.17
C PRO A 93 17.71 3.14 0.22
N PHE A 94 16.87 3.99 0.83
CA PHE A 94 17.28 5.34 1.25
C PHE A 94 16.84 5.65 2.67
N VAL A 95 15.53 5.70 2.93
CA VAL A 95 14.99 5.80 4.29
C VAL A 95 14.32 4.50 4.64
N GLU A 96 14.76 3.89 5.73
CA GLU A 96 14.30 2.57 6.18
C GLU A 96 13.85 2.69 7.64
N ASP A 97 12.89 1.85 8.04
CA ASP A 97 12.46 1.70 9.43
C ASP A 97 12.12 3.01 10.14
N THR A 98 11.29 3.86 9.50
CA THR A 98 10.87 5.11 10.14
C THR A 98 10.11 4.85 11.45
N ALA A 99 10.24 5.77 12.41
CA ALA A 99 9.49 5.75 13.67
C ALA A 99 8.68 7.05 13.79
N VAL A 100 7.77 7.29 12.84
CA VAL A 100 6.94 8.50 12.78
C VAL A 100 5.65 8.26 13.54
N SER A 101 5.21 9.15 14.41
CA SER A 101 3.92 8.97 15.08
C SER A 101 2.78 8.83 14.03
N PRO A 102 1.89 7.82 14.10
CA PRO A 102 0.89 7.55 13.06
C PRO A 102 0.04 8.77 12.67
N GLU A 103 -0.27 9.64 13.62
CA GLU A 103 -1.02 10.88 13.40
C GLU A 103 -0.28 11.91 12.54
N LYS A 104 1.06 11.83 12.47
CA LYS A 104 1.92 12.69 11.63
C LYS A 104 2.24 12.05 10.29
N LEU A 105 1.94 10.77 10.10
CA LEU A 105 2.31 10.02 8.91
C LEU A 105 1.79 10.63 7.60
N PRO A 106 0.53 11.15 7.53
CA PRO A 106 0.05 11.80 6.31
C PRO A 106 0.87 13.04 5.91
N GLU A 107 1.22 13.90 6.87
CA GLU A 107 2.04 15.09 6.61
C GLU A 107 3.48 14.68 6.25
N TYR A 108 4.03 13.69 6.95
CA TYR A 108 5.36 13.15 6.69
C TYR A 108 5.49 12.63 5.25
N VAL A 109 4.57 11.78 4.80
CA VAL A 109 4.58 11.23 3.43
C VAL A 109 4.45 12.35 2.40
N LYS A 110 3.51 13.29 2.61
CA LYS A 110 3.31 14.43 1.69
C LYS A 110 4.60 15.24 1.51
N ARG A 111 5.24 15.64 2.62
CA ARG A 111 6.46 16.46 2.57
C ARG A 111 7.65 15.71 2.01
N PHE A 112 7.73 14.40 2.26
CA PHE A 112 8.77 13.57 1.67
C PHE A 112 8.60 13.48 0.14
N ASP A 113 7.37 13.31 -0.32
CA ASP A 113 7.05 13.25 -1.75
C ASP A 113 7.37 14.57 -2.46
N GLU A 114 7.10 15.71 -1.82
CA GLU A 114 7.52 17.04 -2.30
C GLU A 114 9.04 17.14 -2.47
N ILE A 115 9.83 16.63 -1.52
CA ILE A 115 11.30 16.61 -1.61
C ILE A 115 11.75 15.73 -2.78
N VAL A 116 11.20 14.52 -2.89
CA VAL A 116 11.52 13.57 -3.96
C VAL A 116 11.22 14.17 -5.33
N SER A 117 10.03 14.77 -5.48
CA SER A 117 9.59 15.43 -6.72
C SER A 117 10.45 16.64 -7.06
N SER A 118 10.86 17.46 -6.07
CA SER A 118 11.75 18.61 -6.31
C SER A 118 13.13 18.23 -6.84
N ASN A 119 13.55 16.98 -6.65
CA ASN A 119 14.79 16.41 -7.19
C ASN A 119 14.56 15.68 -8.53
N GLY A 120 13.39 15.83 -9.15
CA GLY A 120 13.10 15.28 -10.47
C GLY A 120 12.96 13.76 -10.51
N THR A 121 12.63 13.14 -9.38
CA THR A 121 12.41 11.69 -9.30
C THR A 121 11.13 11.33 -8.55
N GLN A 122 10.86 10.03 -8.42
CA GLN A 122 9.75 9.43 -7.69
C GLN A 122 10.29 8.42 -6.68
N ALA A 123 9.47 8.02 -5.71
CA ALA A 123 9.85 7.02 -4.71
C ALA A 123 8.79 5.94 -4.53
N GLY A 124 9.24 4.76 -4.14
CA GLY A 124 8.38 3.70 -3.64
C GLY A 124 8.22 3.83 -2.14
N TYR A 125 6.98 3.76 -1.66
CA TYR A 125 6.64 3.74 -0.25
C TYR A 125 5.98 2.41 0.09
N TYR A 126 6.45 1.75 1.16
CA TYR A 126 5.82 0.54 1.68
C TYR A 126 6.19 0.36 3.15
N GLY A 127 5.38 -0.36 3.93
CA GLY A 127 5.68 -0.60 5.34
C GLY A 127 4.46 -0.93 6.18
N HIS A 128 4.53 -0.57 7.46
CA HIS A 128 3.51 -0.74 8.48
C HIS A 128 3.05 0.64 9.01
N ALA A 129 2.07 1.23 8.32
CA ALA A 129 1.55 2.56 8.64
C ALA A 129 0.99 2.67 10.06
N SER A 130 0.43 1.57 10.63
CA SER A 130 -0.16 1.54 11.97
C SER A 130 0.83 1.87 13.09
N VAL A 131 2.12 1.62 12.87
CA VAL A 131 3.21 1.93 13.82
C VAL A 131 4.16 2.99 13.27
N GLY A 132 3.79 3.63 12.15
CA GLY A 132 4.58 4.70 11.57
C GLY A 132 5.88 4.27 10.90
N CYS A 133 5.97 2.99 10.54
CA CYS A 133 7.12 2.42 9.87
C CYS A 133 6.90 2.37 8.37
N LEU A 134 7.72 3.12 7.64
CA LEU A 134 7.79 3.16 6.19
C LEU A 134 9.23 2.96 5.72
N HIS A 135 9.34 2.33 4.57
CA HIS A 135 10.53 2.20 3.76
C HIS A 135 10.30 3.04 2.52
N ILE A 136 11.24 3.94 2.23
CA ILE A 136 11.15 4.90 1.13
C ILE A 136 12.35 4.70 0.22
N ARG A 137 12.05 4.44 -1.05
CA ARG A 137 13.04 4.09 -2.06
C ARG A 137 12.91 5.00 -3.29
N PRO A 138 13.62 6.14 -3.31
CA PRO A 138 13.73 6.98 -4.50
C PRO A 138 14.33 6.19 -5.66
N VAL A 139 13.83 6.47 -6.87
CA VAL A 139 14.35 5.94 -8.11
C VAL A 139 15.53 6.79 -8.54
N VAL A 140 16.68 6.19 -8.82
CA VAL A 140 17.85 6.93 -9.33
C VAL A 140 18.48 6.14 -10.48
N THR A 141 19.06 6.87 -11.43
CA THR A 141 19.81 6.35 -12.59
C THR A 141 21.26 6.12 -12.26
#